data_AF-A0A4U7BMK0-F1
#
_entry.id   AF-A0A4U7BMK0-F1
#
_cell.length_a   1.000
_cell.length_b   1.000
_cell.length_c   1.000
_cell.angle_alpha   90.00
_cell.angle_beta   90.00
_cell.angle_gamma   90.00
#
_symmetry.space_group_name_H-M   'P 1'
#
loop_
_entity.id
_entity.type
_entity.pdbx_description
1 polymer ?
#
loop_
_entity_poly.entity_id
_entity_poly.type
_entity_poly.pdbx_seq_one_letter_code
_entity_poly.pdbx_strand_id
1 'polypeptide(L)' 'MKKVLLVAIFSLAFSNVAFASSDCGVTCQTKRQQWNIYYNKLRYCDRLPYYQATMCRLAAAHFKP' A
#
# COMPACT_ATOMS: atom_id res chain seq x y z
N MET A 1 29.40 7.02 -35.98
CA MET A 1 28.42 5.96 -35.63
C MET A 1 28.43 5.53 -34.15
N LYS A 2 29.50 5.73 -33.37
CA LYS A 2 29.52 5.33 -31.93
C LYS A 2 28.57 6.13 -31.00
N LYS A 3 28.24 7.38 -31.35
CA LYS A 3 27.43 8.27 -30.49
C LYS A 3 25.95 7.89 -30.40
N VAL A 4 25.40 7.26 -31.45
CA VAL A 4 23.97 6.88 -31.51
C VAL A 4 23.69 5.65 -30.64
N LEU A 5 24.67 4.74 -30.55
CA LEU A 5 24.57 3.53 -29.73
C LEU A 5 24.44 3.84 -28.23
N LEU A 6 25.20 4.83 -27.76
CA LEU A 6 25.18 5.25 -26.35
C LEU A 6 23.82 5.84 -25.95
N VAL A 7 23.16 6.58 -26.85
CA VAL A 7 21.83 7.15 -26.60
C VAL A 7 20.78 6.04 -26.54
N ALA A 8 20.84 5.04 -27.44
CA ALA A 8 19.90 3.92 -27.42
C ALA A 8 19.99 3.09 -26.13
N ILE A 9 21.20 2.85 -25.62
CA ILE A 9 21.42 2.12 -24.37
C ILE A 9 20.93 2.93 -23.16
N PHE A 10 21.16 4.24 -23.15
CA PHE A 10 20.60 5.13 -22.13
C PHE A 10 19.07 5.07 -22.15
N SER A 11 18.43 5.24 -23.32
CA SER A 11 16.97 5.22 -23.46
C SER A 11 16.33 3.92 -22.94
N LEU A 12 16.97 2.76 -23.18
CA LEU A 12 16.53 1.46 -22.69
C LEU A 12 16.69 1.29 -21.17
N ALA A 13 17.75 1.86 -20.59
CA ALA A 13 17.99 1.78 -19.15
C ALA A 13 16.96 2.58 -18.33
N PHE A 14 16.50 3.74 -18.84
CA PHE A 14 15.53 4.58 -18.14
C PHE A 14 14.07 4.13 -18.32
N SER A 15 13.74 3.32 -19.34
CA SER A 15 12.36 2.83 -19.51
C SER A 15 11.95 1.84 -18.42
N ASN A 16 12.91 1.08 -17.87
CA ASN A 16 12.66 0.13 -16.78
C ASN A 16 12.44 0.79 -15.41
N VAL A 17 12.88 2.04 -15.20
CA VAL A 17 12.67 2.75 -13.93
C VAL A 17 11.22 3.25 -13.80
N ALA A 18 10.58 3.60 -14.92
CA ALA A 18 9.19 4.07 -14.93
C ALA A 18 8.15 2.97 -14.63
N PHE A 19 8.47 1.70 -14.94
CA PHE A 19 7.57 0.56 -14.68
C PHE A 19 7.57 0.11 -13.21
N ALA A 20 8.62 0.38 -12.44
CA ALA A 20 8.64 0.05 -11.01
C ALA A 20 7.69 0.93 -10.17
N SER A 21 7.38 2.14 -10.67
CA SER A 21 6.47 3.09 -10.01
C SER A 21 4.99 2.83 -10.29
N SER A 22 4.62 2.14 -11.37
CA SER A 22 3.21 1.90 -11.71
C SER A 22 2.58 0.78 -10.87
N ASP A 23 3.33 -0.25 -10.53
CA ASP A 23 2.87 -1.31 -9.60
C ASP A 23 2.75 -0.80 -8.16
N CYS A 24 3.56 0.20 -7.80
CA CYS A 24 3.44 0.90 -6.52
C CYS A 24 2.09 1.63 -6.42
N GLY A 25 1.55 2.15 -7.52
CA GLY A 25 0.25 2.82 -7.54
C GLY A 25 -0.88 1.92 -7.04
N VAL A 26 -1.07 0.75 -7.68
CA VAL A 26 -2.18 -0.16 -7.36
C VAL A 26 -1.95 -0.83 -6.00
N THR A 27 -0.77 -1.40 -5.75
CA THR A 27 -0.51 -2.09 -4.48
C THR A 27 -0.50 -1.15 -3.28
N CYS A 28 0.01 0.08 -3.40
CA CYS A 28 -0.11 1.07 -2.33
C CYS A 28 -1.55 1.55 -2.15
N GLN A 29 -2.33 1.71 -3.21
CA GLN A 29 -3.75 2.03 -3.08
C GLN A 29 -4.51 0.92 -2.35
N THR A 30 -4.29 -0.35 -2.70
CA THR A 30 -4.89 -1.50 -2.03
C THR A 30 -4.49 -1.57 -0.55
N LYS A 31 -3.19 -1.45 -0.25
CA LYS A 31 -2.71 -1.41 1.15
C LYS A 31 -3.33 -0.24 1.92
N ARG A 32 -3.38 0.95 1.33
CA ARG A 32 -3.98 2.14 1.95
C ARG A 32 -5.46 1.92 2.25
N GLN A 33 -6.22 1.32 1.34
CA GLN A 33 -7.62 0.97 1.57
C GLN A 33 -7.77 -0.06 2.70
N GLN A 34 -6.94 -1.10 2.73
CA GLN A 34 -6.94 -2.09 3.81
C GLN A 34 -6.66 -1.46 5.17
N TRP A 35 -5.66 -0.59 5.26
CA TRP A 35 -5.37 0.18 6.47
C TRP A 35 -6.54 1.07 6.87
N ASN A 36 -7.18 1.77 5.92
CA ASN A 36 -8.32 2.63 6.20
C ASN A 36 -9.52 1.83 6.77
N ILE A 37 -9.81 0.65 6.20
CA ILE A 37 -10.84 -0.26 6.71
C ILE A 37 -10.49 -0.71 8.13
N TYR A 38 -9.24 -1.10 8.37
CA TYR A 38 -8.77 -1.50 9.70
C TYR A 38 -8.94 -0.37 10.74
N TYR A 39 -8.51 0.85 10.43
CA TYR A 39 -8.67 2.00 11.33
C TYR A 39 -10.14 2.35 11.60
N ASN A 40 -11.01 2.26 10.59
CA ASN A 40 -12.44 2.47 10.80
C ASN A 40 -13.06 1.42 11.73
N LYS A 41 -12.63 0.16 11.64
CA LYS A 41 -13.05 -0.89 12.59
C LYS A 41 -12.59 -0.58 14.02
N LEU A 42 -11.35 -0.16 14.21
CA LEU A 42 -10.85 0.26 15.53
C LEU A 42 -11.66 1.43 16.10
N ARG A 43 -11.95 2.44 15.26
CA ARG A 43 -12.76 3.59 15.66
C ARG A 43 -14.19 3.22 16.03
N TYR A 44 -14.76 2.18 15.40
CA TYR A 44 -16.04 1.61 15.82
C TYR A 44 -15.92 0.94 17.19
N CYS A 45 -14.87 0.15 17.42
CA CYS A 45 -14.63 -0.49 18.72
C CYS A 45 -14.53 0.54 19.86
N ASP A 46 -13.97 1.72 19.61
CA ASP A 46 -13.84 2.80 20.61
C ASP A 46 -15.19 3.37 21.07
N ARG A 47 -16.27 3.15 20.32
CA ARG A 47 -17.63 3.59 20.69
C ARG A 47 -18.36 2.57 21.58
N LEU A 48 -17.80 1.38 21.75
CA LEU A 48 -18.41 0.30 22.53
C LEU A 48 -18.06 0.42 24.02
N PRO A 49 -18.90 -0.10 24.93
CA PRO A 49 -18.55 -0.21 26.35
C PRO A 49 -17.32 -1.10 26.56
N TYR A 50 -16.58 -0.85 27.64
CA TYR A 50 -15.20 -1.31 27.90
C TYR A 50 -14.90 -2.77 27.51
N TYR A 51 -15.72 -3.72 27.95
CA TYR A 51 -15.53 -5.14 27.63
C TYR A 51 -15.70 -5.44 26.13
N GLN A 52 -16.75 -4.88 25.51
CA GLN A 52 -17.02 -5.06 24.08
C GLN A 52 -15.97 -4.36 23.21
N ALA A 53 -15.49 -3.18 23.62
CA ALA A 53 -14.39 -2.50 22.94
C ALA A 53 -13.11 -3.35 22.94
N THR A 54 -12.79 -3.97 24.08
CA THR A 54 -11.61 -4.83 24.23
C THR A 54 -11.68 -6.05 23.32
N MET A 55 -12.80 -6.77 23.33
CA MET A 55 -13.00 -7.93 22.46
C MET A 55 -13.03 -7.55 20.97
N CYS A 56 -13.62 -6.40 20.64
CA CYS A 56 -13.64 -5.87 19.28
C CYS A 56 -12.23 -5.52 18.77
N ARG A 57 -11.40 -4.87 19.59
CA ARG A 57 -10.00 -4.57 19.25
C ARG A 57 -9.16 -5.85 19.13
N LEU A 58 -9.39 -6.83 20.01
CA LEU A 58 -8.73 -8.13 19.94
C LEU A 58 -9.06 -8.84 18.63
N ALA A 59 -10.35 -8.88 18.26
CA ALA A 59 -10.81 -9.42 16.98
C ALA A 59 -10.20 -8.66 15.81
N ALA A 60 -10.20 -7.32 15.84
CA ALA A 60 -9.63 -6.48 14.79
C ALA A 60 -8.12 -6.71 14.60
N ALA A 61 -7.37 -6.99 15.67
CA ALA A 61 -5.93 -7.25 15.60
C ALA A 61 -5.57 -8.44 14.69
N HIS A 62 -6.44 -9.44 14.58
CA HIS A 62 -6.27 -10.57 13.64
C HIS A 62 -6.47 -10.19 12.17
N PHE A 63 -7.02 -9.01 11.89
CA PHE A 63 -7.25 -8.48 10.54
C PHE A 63 -6.35 -7.29 10.20
N LYS A 64 -5.27 -7.09 10.96
CA LYS A 64 -4.28 -6.06 10.65
C LYS A 64 -3.60 -6.43 9.30
N PRO A 65 -3.67 -5.55 8.28
CA PRO A 65 -3.06 -5.80 6.99
C PRO A 65 -1.53 -5.74 7.03
#